data_AF-A0ABD1H7A1-F1
#
_entry.id   AF-A0ABD1H7A1-F1
#
_cell.length_a   1.000
_cell.length_b   1.000
_cell.length_c   1.000
_cell.angle_alpha   90.00
_cell.angle_beta   90.00
_cell.angle_gamma   90.00
#
_symmetry.space_group_name_H-M   'P 1'
#
loop_
_entity.id
_entity.type
_entity.pdbx_description
1 polymer ?
#
loop_
_entity_poly.entity_id
_entity_poly.type
_entity_poly.pdbx_seq_one_letter_code
_entity_poly.pdbx_strand_id
1 'polypeptide(L)'
;MAAAASSATVASSAYSLPARKRVSANDHRVLIAASFSRLSGHARRRLLVVRSSSEEGATAVEEEEPPQTPAEVPKGPPSLISTLNVEKALRGIAITDADHYGRLGLPTKCSYAEVNVAYKSKVTELASKGLDEEELSKELELLKESHSILSTPEERRLYDWSLARSEKPDTYVWPFEVDSMREQLGDPPPQEPEDELPTTYTGYFFLGWLILSFLLYLVFNR
;
A
#
# COMPACT_ATOMS: atom_id res chain seq x y z
N MET A 1 17.44 -44.88 66.17
CA MET A 1 15.96 -44.78 66.25
C MET A 1 15.65 -43.31 66.50
N ALA A 2 14.92 -42.54 65.69
CA ALA A 2 14.13 -42.79 64.49
C ALA A 2 14.28 -41.56 63.56
N ALA A 3 14.19 -41.80 62.25
CA ALA A 3 14.31 -40.81 61.19
C ALA A 3 13.03 -39.95 61.07
N ALA A 4 13.18 -38.65 60.87
CA ALA A 4 12.10 -37.76 60.45
C ALA A 4 12.29 -37.42 58.96
N ALA A 5 11.42 -37.98 58.13
CA ALA A 5 11.41 -37.77 56.69
C ALA A 5 10.65 -36.48 56.34
N SER A 6 11.31 -35.56 55.65
CA SER A 6 10.72 -34.37 55.05
C SER A 6 9.92 -34.75 53.81
N SER A 7 8.60 -34.49 53.81
CA SER A 7 7.77 -34.61 52.61
C SER A 7 7.72 -33.27 51.87
N ALA A 8 8.35 -33.23 50.69
CA ALA A 8 8.22 -32.14 49.74
C ALA A 8 6.92 -32.32 48.93
N THR A 9 6.04 -31.31 48.98
CA THR A 9 4.83 -31.27 48.14
C THR A 9 5.18 -30.54 46.85
N VAL A 10 5.24 -31.29 45.75
CA VAL A 10 5.39 -30.73 44.40
C VAL A 10 3.99 -30.49 43.82
N ALA A 11 3.59 -29.23 43.71
CA ALA A 11 2.36 -28.84 43.01
C ALA A 11 2.65 -28.77 41.50
N SER A 12 2.14 -29.75 40.75
CA SER A 12 2.20 -29.77 39.28
C SER A 12 1.07 -28.93 38.72
N SER A 13 1.38 -27.72 38.25
CA SER A 13 0.44 -26.82 37.58
C SER A 13 0.31 -27.21 36.11
N ALA A 14 -0.73 -27.99 35.78
CA ALA A 14 -1.09 -28.30 34.40
C ALA A 14 -1.88 -27.11 33.81
N TYR A 15 -1.28 -26.43 32.83
CA TYR A 15 -1.94 -25.38 32.06
C TYR A 15 -2.85 -26.01 30.99
N SER A 16 -4.15 -25.81 31.12
CA SER A 16 -5.15 -26.16 30.11
C SER A 16 -5.21 -25.08 29.02
N LEU A 17 -4.88 -25.45 27.77
CA LEU A 17 -5.08 -24.60 26.59
C LEU A 17 -6.57 -24.54 26.21
N PRO A 18 -7.17 -23.35 25.97
CA PRO A 18 -8.53 -23.28 25.47
C PRO A 18 -8.60 -23.65 23.98
N ALA A 19 -9.49 -24.58 23.69
CA ALA A 19 -9.81 -25.07 22.34
C ALA A 19 -10.42 -23.96 21.46
N ARG A 20 -9.82 -23.76 20.29
CA ARG A 20 -10.27 -22.88 19.21
C ARG A 20 -11.59 -23.39 18.62
N LYS A 21 -12.71 -22.74 18.92
CA LYS A 21 -13.99 -22.96 18.23
C LYS A 21 -13.86 -22.54 16.76
N ARG A 22 -13.94 -23.51 15.85
CA ARG A 22 -14.15 -23.26 14.41
C ARG A 22 -15.59 -22.81 14.22
N VAL A 23 -15.77 -21.56 13.79
CA VAL A 23 -17.07 -21.08 13.31
C VAL A 23 -17.27 -21.62 11.90
N SER A 24 -18.37 -22.33 11.74
CA SER A 24 -18.86 -22.97 10.52
C SER A 24 -19.31 -21.90 9.52
N ALA A 25 -18.72 -21.89 8.33
CA ALA A 25 -19.24 -21.13 7.20
C ALA A 25 -20.41 -21.92 6.58
N ASN A 26 -21.61 -21.31 6.56
CA ASN A 26 -22.74 -21.84 5.81
C ASN A 26 -22.58 -21.46 4.33
N ASP A 27 -22.32 -22.48 3.51
CA ASP A 27 -22.35 -22.42 2.05
C ASP A 27 -23.80 -22.42 1.56
N HIS A 28 -24.29 -21.28 1.09
CA HIS A 28 -25.48 -21.24 0.22
C HIS A 28 -25.03 -21.18 -1.23
N ARG A 29 -24.91 -22.37 -1.83
CA ARG A 29 -24.78 -22.58 -3.27
C ARG A 29 -26.05 -22.13 -3.99
N VAL A 30 -26.01 -20.95 -4.59
CA VAL A 30 -26.92 -20.56 -5.68
C VAL A 30 -26.15 -20.74 -6.98
N LEU A 31 -26.46 -21.83 -7.70
CA LEU A 31 -25.98 -22.09 -9.05
C LEU A 31 -26.80 -21.24 -10.03
N ILE A 32 -26.23 -20.14 -10.49
CA ILE A 32 -26.69 -19.47 -11.71
C ILE A 32 -25.66 -19.75 -12.79
N ALA A 33 -26.01 -20.68 -13.68
CA ALA A 33 -25.26 -20.98 -14.88
C ALA A 33 -25.43 -19.84 -15.88
N ALA A 34 -24.41 -19.00 -16.02
CA ALA A 34 -24.25 -18.09 -17.14
C ALA A 34 -23.06 -18.57 -17.97
N SER A 35 -23.38 -19.29 -19.05
CA SER A 35 -22.43 -19.70 -20.07
C SER A 35 -21.99 -18.49 -20.89
N PHE A 36 -20.81 -17.96 -20.59
CA PHE A 36 -20.10 -17.03 -21.47
C PHE A 36 -19.06 -17.78 -22.30
N SER A 37 -19.29 -17.78 -23.60
CA SER A 37 -18.42 -18.31 -24.63
C SER A 37 -17.02 -17.69 -24.54
N ARG A 38 -16.00 -18.52 -24.34
CA ARG A 38 -14.59 -18.11 -24.40
C ARG A 38 -14.19 -17.87 -25.86
N LEU A 39 -14.16 -16.60 -26.27
CA LEU A 39 -13.40 -16.22 -27.47
C LEU A 39 -11.91 -16.21 -27.09
N SER A 40 -11.25 -17.31 -27.41
CA SER A 40 -9.80 -17.47 -27.33
C SER A 40 -9.12 -16.59 -28.39
N GLY A 41 -8.84 -15.33 -28.04
CA GLY A 41 -7.93 -14.48 -28.80
C GLY A 41 -6.49 -14.76 -28.39
N HIS A 42 -5.71 -15.43 -29.25
CA HIS A 42 -4.26 -15.50 -29.09
C HIS A 42 -3.65 -14.11 -29.31
N ALA A 43 -3.54 -13.33 -28.24
CA ALA A 43 -2.77 -12.09 -28.24
C ALA A 43 -1.28 -12.44 -28.34
N ARG A 44 -0.73 -12.41 -29.55
CA ARG A 44 0.71 -12.46 -29.79
C ARG A 44 1.37 -11.31 -29.03
N ARG A 45 2.10 -11.63 -27.96
CA ARG A 45 3.01 -10.69 -27.27
C ARG A 45 4.08 -10.25 -28.27
N ARG A 46 3.96 -9.04 -28.81
CA ARG A 46 5.05 -8.39 -29.56
C ARG A 46 6.06 -7.90 -28.54
N LEU A 47 7.15 -8.65 -28.38
CA LEU A 47 8.34 -8.18 -27.68
C LEU A 47 9.01 -7.12 -28.56
N LEU A 48 8.94 -5.86 -28.14
CA LEU A 48 9.74 -4.79 -28.71
C LEU A 48 11.14 -4.88 -28.09
N VAL A 49 12.06 -5.50 -28.83
CA VAL A 49 13.50 -5.44 -28.53
C VAL A 49 14.04 -4.16 -29.15
N VAL A 50 14.38 -3.18 -28.32
CA VAL A 50 15.14 -2.00 -28.75
C VAL A 50 16.60 -2.43 -28.85
N ARG A 51 17.09 -2.59 -30.09
CA ARG A 51 18.49 -2.85 -30.40
C ARG A 51 19.17 -1.50 -30.63
N SER A 52 19.95 -1.03 -29.66
CA SER A 52 20.89 0.07 -29.86
C SER A 52 22.05 -0.44 -30.71
N SER A 53 22.26 0.15 -31.88
CA SER A 53 23.38 -0.13 -32.76
C SER A 53 24.50 0.86 -32.42
N SER A 54 25.58 0.37 -31.82
CA SER A 54 26.84 1.10 -31.70
C SER A 54 27.89 0.32 -32.48
N GLU A 55 28.45 0.99 -33.47
CA GLU A 55 29.35 0.45 -34.48
C GLU A 55 30.76 0.28 -33.91
N GLU A 56 31.45 -0.72 -34.44
CA GLU A 56 32.53 -1.47 -33.84
C GLU A 56 33.87 -0.73 -33.77
N GLY A 57 34.56 -0.87 -32.64
CA GLY A 57 35.99 -0.59 -32.49
C GLY A 57 36.62 -1.65 -31.59
N ALA A 58 37.31 -2.60 -32.20
CA ALA A 58 37.93 -3.73 -31.52
C ALA A 58 39.13 -3.31 -30.64
N THR A 59 39.16 -3.79 -29.40
CA THR A 59 40.39 -4.21 -28.69
C THR A 59 39.99 -5.04 -27.47
N ALA A 60 40.56 -6.23 -27.36
CA ALA A 60 40.36 -7.17 -26.26
C ALA A 60 41.09 -6.69 -25.00
N VAL A 61 40.48 -6.87 -23.80
CA VAL A 61 41.06 -7.29 -22.50
C VAL A 61 39.93 -7.36 -21.45
N GLU A 62 39.75 -8.56 -20.88
CA GLU A 62 39.51 -8.91 -19.45
C GLU A 62 38.49 -8.11 -18.58
N GLU A 63 37.47 -8.85 -18.11
CA GLU A 63 36.79 -8.79 -16.79
C GLU A 63 36.46 -7.41 -16.18
N GLU A 64 35.20 -6.95 -16.29
CA GLU A 64 34.58 -6.11 -15.25
C GLU A 64 33.05 -6.12 -15.31
N GLU A 65 32.45 -6.40 -14.15
CA GLU A 65 31.03 -6.38 -13.83
C GLU A 65 30.45 -4.96 -14.06
N PRO A 66 29.26 -4.76 -14.66
CA PRO A 66 28.78 -3.42 -14.93
C PRO A 66 28.48 -2.66 -13.62
N PRO A 67 28.96 -1.42 -13.47
CA PRO A 67 28.89 -0.69 -12.22
C PRO A 67 27.43 -0.35 -11.88
N GLN A 68 27.03 -0.75 -10.66
CA GLN A 68 25.88 -0.14 -9.98
C GLN A 68 26.22 1.33 -9.78
N THR A 69 25.75 2.20 -10.67
CA THR A 69 25.78 3.64 -10.43
C THR A 69 24.91 3.90 -9.20
N PRO A 70 25.47 4.40 -8.08
CA PRO A 70 24.66 4.76 -6.94
C PRO A 70 23.80 5.94 -7.37
N ALA A 71 22.50 5.73 -7.48
CA ALA A 71 21.55 6.81 -7.65
C ALA A 71 21.79 7.80 -6.51
N GLU A 72 22.30 8.98 -6.86
CA GLU A 72 22.63 10.05 -5.94
C GLU A 72 21.35 10.42 -5.19
N VAL A 73 21.28 10.03 -3.90
CA VAL A 73 20.16 10.32 -3.02
C VAL A 73 20.11 11.85 -2.88
N PRO A 74 19.04 12.53 -3.32
CA PRO A 74 18.98 13.97 -3.20
C PRO A 74 19.11 14.35 -1.73
N LYS A 75 20.06 15.25 -1.44
CA LYS A 75 20.38 15.82 -0.12
C LYS A 75 19.28 16.76 0.41
N GLY A 76 18.03 16.48 0.05
CA GLY A 76 16.84 17.13 0.58
C GLY A 76 16.43 16.46 1.90
N PRO A 77 15.42 17.02 2.59
CA PRO A 77 14.77 16.30 3.68
C PRO A 77 14.33 14.91 3.19
N PRO A 78 14.33 13.87 4.06
CA PRO A 78 14.05 12.49 3.67
C PRO A 78 12.64 12.39 3.08
N SER A 79 12.54 12.50 1.76
CA SER A 79 11.27 12.60 1.06
C SER A 79 10.90 11.24 0.51
N LEU A 80 9.73 10.72 0.91
CA LEU A 80 9.24 9.45 0.36
C LEU A 80 8.79 9.56 -1.10
N ILE A 81 8.50 10.78 -1.55
CA ILE A 81 8.03 11.07 -2.89
C ILE A 81 9.22 11.04 -3.85
N SER A 82 9.54 9.85 -4.37
CA SER A 82 10.54 9.67 -5.43
C SER A 82 10.02 8.72 -6.50
N THR A 83 10.53 8.84 -7.72
CA THR A 83 10.13 7.98 -8.85
C THR A 83 10.36 6.51 -8.55
N LEU A 84 11.50 6.18 -7.95
CA LEU A 84 11.85 4.82 -7.54
C LEU A 84 10.89 4.28 -6.47
N ASN A 85 10.51 5.11 -5.51
CA ASN A 85 9.57 4.71 -4.46
C ASN A 85 8.16 4.49 -5.01
N VAL A 86 7.71 5.31 -5.96
CA VAL A 86 6.43 5.12 -6.66
C VAL A 86 6.45 3.80 -7.45
N GLU A 87 7.52 3.50 -8.19
CA GLU A 87 7.65 2.23 -8.89
C GLU A 87 7.63 1.03 -7.95
N LYS A 88 8.34 1.10 -6.81
CA LYS A 88 8.29 0.06 -5.76
C LYS A 88 6.86 -0.14 -5.27
N ALA A 89 6.17 0.95 -4.93
CA ALA A 89 4.80 0.90 -4.45
C ALA A 89 3.84 0.31 -5.49
N LEU A 90 3.98 0.67 -6.77
CA LEU A 90 3.18 0.10 -7.87
C LEU A 90 3.41 -1.40 -8.06
N ARG A 91 4.61 -1.91 -7.74
CA ARG A 91 4.90 -3.35 -7.72
C ARG A 91 4.38 -4.06 -6.47
N GLY A 92 3.78 -3.33 -5.52
CA GLY A 92 3.31 -3.88 -4.25
C GLY A 92 4.42 -4.10 -3.22
N ILE A 93 5.58 -3.45 -3.41
CA ILE A 93 6.71 -3.50 -2.47
C ILE A 93 6.61 -2.28 -1.57
N ALA A 94 6.86 -2.45 -0.27
CA ALA A 94 6.92 -1.34 0.67
C ALA A 94 7.98 -0.31 0.24
N ILE A 95 7.67 0.98 0.42
CA ILE A 95 8.57 2.05 0.02
C ILE A 95 9.82 2.03 0.90
N THR A 96 9.61 1.91 2.21
CA THR A 96 10.66 1.76 3.21
C THR A 96 10.50 0.43 3.94
N ASP A 97 11.64 -0.15 4.35
CA ASP A 97 11.66 -1.37 5.17
C ASP A 97 11.55 -1.04 6.68
N ALA A 98 11.63 0.25 7.03
CA ALA A 98 11.58 0.73 8.40
C ALA A 98 10.14 0.93 8.90
N ASP A 99 9.88 0.48 10.12
CA ASP A 99 8.63 0.76 10.83
C ASP A 99 8.74 2.12 11.57
N HIS A 100 8.22 3.18 10.95
CA HIS A 100 8.26 4.54 11.50
C HIS A 100 7.31 4.70 12.69
N TYR A 101 6.19 3.96 12.71
CA TYR A 101 5.27 3.96 13.85
C TYR A 101 5.90 3.25 15.04
N GLY A 102 6.51 2.08 14.81
CA GLY A 102 7.22 1.32 15.83
C GLY A 102 8.38 2.08 16.46
N ARG A 103 9.16 2.83 15.66
CA ARG A 103 10.24 3.70 16.16
C ARG A 103 9.75 4.76 17.16
N LEU A 104 8.57 5.34 16.92
CA LEU A 104 7.95 6.30 17.84
C LEU A 104 7.10 5.62 18.94
N GLY A 105 6.85 4.31 18.85
CA GLY A 105 5.97 3.59 19.75
C GLY A 105 4.49 3.94 19.59
N LEU A 106 4.08 4.32 18.38
CA LEU A 106 2.72 4.77 18.08
C LEU A 106 1.93 3.68 17.34
N PRO A 107 0.59 3.64 17.48
CA PRO A 107 -0.25 2.88 16.59
C PRO A 107 -0.33 3.53 15.20
N THR A 108 -0.60 2.75 14.15
CA THR A 108 -0.70 3.22 12.75
C THR A 108 -1.76 4.31 12.54
N LYS A 109 -2.83 4.33 13.35
CA LYS A 109 -3.92 5.31 13.28
C LYS A 109 -3.81 6.46 14.29
N CYS A 110 -2.60 6.85 14.67
CA CYS A 110 -2.38 7.96 15.62
C CYS A 110 -2.65 9.34 15.00
N SER A 111 -2.95 10.34 15.83
CA SER A 111 -3.12 11.72 15.35
C SER A 111 -1.77 12.43 15.12
N TYR A 112 -1.73 13.49 14.29
CA TYR A 112 -0.50 14.27 14.07
C TYR A 112 0.01 14.95 15.36
N ALA A 113 -0.91 15.32 16.27
CA ALA A 113 -0.54 15.86 17.56
C ALA A 113 0.21 14.81 18.42
N GLU A 114 -0.26 13.56 18.41
CA GLU A 114 0.39 12.45 19.11
C GLU A 114 1.78 12.16 18.54
N VAL A 115 1.96 12.22 17.21
CA VAL A 115 3.27 12.07 16.55
C VAL A 115 4.28 13.09 17.10
N ASN A 116 3.87 14.36 17.22
CA ASN A 116 4.74 15.42 17.75
C ASN A 116 5.09 15.23 19.23
N VAL A 117 4.14 14.74 20.04
CA VAL A 117 4.36 14.47 21.47
C VAL A 117 5.30 13.27 21.65
N ALA A 118 5.07 12.18 20.92
CA ALA A 118 5.89 10.97 20.98
C ALA A 118 7.33 11.25 20.54
N TYR A 119 7.52 12.02 19.48
CA TYR A 119 8.84 12.45 19.03
C TYR A 119 9.61 13.17 20.15
N LYS A 120 8.98 14.17 20.81
CA LYS A 120 9.60 14.89 21.92
C LYS A 120 9.96 13.98 23.08
N SER A 121 9.06 13.07 23.47
CA SER A 121 9.31 12.07 24.52
C SER A 121 10.53 11.21 24.17
N LYS A 122 10.58 10.68 22.94
CA LYS A 122 11.67 9.83 22.47
C LYS A 122 13.01 10.55 22.43
N VAL A 123 13.05 11.81 21.98
CA VAL A 123 14.28 12.62 22.02
C VAL A 123 14.79 12.77 23.46
N THR A 124 13.90 13.05 24.42
CA THR A 124 14.30 13.16 25.83
C THR A 124 14.75 11.82 26.43
N GLU A 125 14.12 10.71 26.05
CA GLU A 125 14.51 9.36 26.45
C GLU A 125 15.92 9.03 25.95
N LEU A 126 16.22 9.32 24.68
CA LEU A 126 17.54 9.09 24.08
C LEU A 126 18.63 9.95 24.74
N ALA A 127 18.34 11.21 25.03
CA ALA A 127 19.26 12.08 25.76
C ALA A 127 19.56 11.56 27.18
N SER A 128 18.58 10.93 27.84
CA SER A 128 18.77 10.37 29.19
C SER A 128 19.50 9.02 29.20
N LYS A 129 19.54 8.32 28.06
CA LYS A 129 20.08 6.96 27.95
C LYS A 129 21.61 6.92 27.98
N GLY A 130 22.28 8.06 27.82
CA GLY A 130 23.74 8.18 27.97
C GLY A 130 24.53 7.33 26.98
N LEU A 131 24.03 7.19 25.75
CA LEU A 131 24.69 6.49 24.65
C LEU A 131 25.93 7.25 24.16
N ASP A 132 26.81 6.55 23.45
CA ASP A 132 27.93 7.19 22.74
C ASP A 132 27.40 8.20 21.72
N GLU A 133 28.12 9.32 21.54
CA GLU A 133 27.69 10.44 20.68
C GLU A 133 27.39 10.01 19.24
N GLU A 134 28.16 9.06 18.71
CA GLU A 134 27.95 8.52 17.36
C GLU A 134 26.70 7.64 17.25
N GLU A 135 26.35 6.90 18.29
CA GLU A 135 25.14 6.08 18.31
C GLU A 135 23.91 6.96 18.56
N LEU A 136 24.04 7.93 19.46
CA LEU A 136 23.01 8.91 19.78
C LEU A 136 22.62 9.74 18.55
N SER A 137 23.61 10.25 17.80
CA SER A 137 23.35 11.02 16.58
C SER A 137 22.63 10.19 15.52
N LYS A 138 23.04 8.93 15.30
CA LYS A 138 22.36 8.01 14.38
C LYS A 138 20.92 7.73 14.81
N GLU A 139 20.68 7.41 16.09
CA GLU A 139 19.32 7.18 16.59
C GLU A 139 18.45 8.43 16.46
N LEU A 140 19.01 9.62 16.72
CA LEU A 140 18.30 10.89 16.53
C LEU A 140 17.96 11.17 15.06
N GLU A 141 18.86 10.86 14.13
CA GLU A 141 18.59 10.98 12.69
C GLU A 141 17.45 10.07 12.26
N LEU A 142 17.47 8.80 12.65
CA LEU A 142 16.39 7.84 12.35
C LEU A 142 15.04 8.25 12.96
N LEU A 143 15.07 8.87 14.14
CA LEU A 143 13.89 9.39 14.81
C LEU A 143 13.34 10.62 14.07
N LYS A 144 14.23 11.51 13.62
CA LYS A 144 13.90 12.70 12.84
C LYS A 144 13.30 12.34 11.48
N GLU A 145 13.84 11.33 10.82
CA GLU A 145 13.27 10.77 9.58
C GLU A 145 11.85 10.24 9.80
N SER A 146 11.66 9.49 10.88
CA SER A 146 10.34 8.91 11.19
C SER A 146 9.33 10.01 11.53
N HIS A 147 9.76 11.06 12.21
CA HIS A 147 8.94 12.23 12.51
C HIS A 147 8.62 13.04 11.26
N SER A 148 9.56 13.29 10.35
CA SER A 148 9.28 14.05 9.12
C SER A 148 8.23 13.35 8.25
N ILE A 149 8.36 12.03 8.10
CA ILE A 149 7.43 11.21 7.33
C ILE A 149 6.02 11.21 7.94
N LEU A 150 5.92 11.03 9.26
CA LEU A 150 4.62 10.92 9.93
C LEU A 150 3.97 12.27 10.26
N SER A 151 4.72 13.37 10.22
CA SER A 151 4.21 14.71 10.52
C SER A 151 3.56 15.40 9.32
N THR A 152 3.98 15.07 8.09
CA THR A 152 3.41 15.64 6.87
C THR A 152 2.30 14.75 6.31
N PRO A 153 1.18 15.32 5.84
CA PRO A 153 0.05 14.52 5.38
C PRO A 153 0.35 13.73 4.11
N GLU A 154 1.14 14.29 3.20
CA GLU A 154 1.45 13.66 1.92
C GLU A 154 2.37 12.46 2.08
N GLU A 155 3.43 12.58 2.89
CA GLU A 155 4.37 11.49 3.12
C GLU A 155 3.75 10.40 3.97
N ARG A 156 2.99 10.77 5.01
CA ARG A 156 2.25 9.80 5.83
C ARG A 156 1.24 9.02 5.00
N ARG A 157 0.47 9.69 4.14
CA ARG A 157 -0.47 9.01 3.23
C ARG A 157 0.25 8.05 2.30
N LEU A 158 1.39 8.45 1.73
CA LEU A 158 2.16 7.59 0.84
C LEU A 158 2.76 6.39 1.59
N TYR A 159 3.24 6.60 2.81
CA TYR A 159 3.74 5.56 3.70
C TYR A 159 2.64 4.54 4.02
N ASP A 160 1.52 5.02 4.56
CA ASP A 160 0.36 4.18 4.94
C ASP A 160 -0.19 3.42 3.72
N TRP A 161 -0.26 4.09 2.55
CA TRP A 161 -0.64 3.45 1.30
C TRP A 161 0.32 2.32 0.90
N SER A 162 1.63 2.53 1.04
CA SER A 162 2.62 1.50 0.75
C SER A 162 2.52 0.30 1.67
N LEU A 163 2.17 0.51 2.95
CA LEU A 163 1.88 -0.55 3.92
C LEU A 163 0.62 -1.34 3.53
N ALA A 164 -0.46 -0.65 3.16
CA ALA A 164 -1.69 -1.30 2.75
C ALA A 164 -1.50 -2.15 1.47
N ARG A 165 -0.67 -1.68 0.53
CA ARG A 165 -0.35 -2.41 -0.70
C ARG A 165 0.58 -3.59 -0.48
N SER A 166 1.55 -3.48 0.41
CA SER A 166 2.44 -4.61 0.72
C SER A 166 1.70 -5.73 1.44
N GLU A 167 0.65 -5.42 2.21
CA GLU A 167 -0.24 -6.42 2.81
C GLU A 167 -1.09 -7.15 1.75
N LYS A 168 -1.62 -6.43 0.74
CA LYS A 168 -2.55 -6.96 -0.27
C LYS A 168 -2.18 -6.51 -1.70
N PRO A 169 -1.16 -7.13 -2.33
CA PRO A 169 -0.65 -6.68 -3.62
C PRO A 169 -1.63 -6.86 -4.79
N ASP A 170 -2.59 -7.79 -4.68
CA ASP A 170 -3.54 -8.11 -5.75
C ASP A 170 -4.70 -7.10 -5.87
N THR A 171 -4.97 -6.33 -4.81
CA THR A 171 -6.07 -5.36 -4.78
C THR A 171 -5.52 -3.95 -4.85
N TYR A 172 -5.90 -3.20 -5.89
CA TYR A 172 -5.57 -1.79 -5.93
C TYR A 172 -6.36 -1.05 -4.85
N VAL A 173 -5.64 -0.46 -3.90
CA VAL A 173 -6.18 0.48 -2.91
C VAL A 173 -5.73 1.86 -3.29
N TRP A 174 -6.61 2.85 -3.24
CA TRP A 174 -6.23 4.23 -3.58
C TRP A 174 -5.55 4.91 -2.38
N PRO A 175 -4.50 5.74 -2.56
CA PRO A 175 -3.80 6.36 -1.42
C PRO A 175 -4.72 7.15 -0.49
N PHE A 176 -5.75 7.79 -1.04
CA PHE A 176 -6.72 8.60 -0.29
C PHE A 176 -7.79 7.78 0.44
N GLU A 177 -7.87 6.47 0.20
CA GLU A 177 -8.75 5.57 0.95
C GLU A 177 -8.12 5.11 2.25
N VAL A 178 -6.78 5.03 2.28
CA VAL A 178 -6.02 4.64 3.47
C VAL A 178 -5.80 5.83 4.42
N ASP A 179 -5.87 7.05 3.87
CA ASP A 179 -5.64 8.28 4.61
C ASP A 179 -6.72 8.53 5.67
N SER A 180 -6.32 8.46 6.95
CA SER A 180 -7.19 8.74 8.09
C SER A 180 -7.60 10.23 8.17
N MET A 181 -6.93 11.14 7.46
CA MET A 181 -7.36 12.54 7.34
C MET A 181 -8.72 12.69 6.65
N ARG A 182 -9.10 11.74 5.78
CA ARG A 182 -10.41 11.80 5.11
C ARG A 182 -11.56 11.72 6.11
N GLU A 183 -11.37 11.07 7.25
CA GLU A 183 -12.38 11.06 8.32
C GLU A 183 -12.48 12.41 9.05
N GLN A 184 -11.45 13.25 8.95
CA GLN A 184 -11.37 14.57 9.61
C GLN A 184 -11.77 15.73 8.69
N LEU A 185 -11.53 15.58 7.38
CA LEU A 185 -11.99 16.50 6.35
C LEU A 185 -13.50 16.22 6.19
N GLY A 186 -14.33 17.16 6.66
CA GLY A 186 -15.78 17.01 6.80
C GLY A 186 -16.55 16.68 5.51
N ASP A 187 -17.85 16.99 5.48
CA ASP A 187 -18.73 16.60 4.37
C ASP A 187 -18.08 16.88 3.00
N PRO A 188 -18.16 15.92 2.04
CA PRO A 188 -17.55 16.09 0.74
C PRO A 188 -18.02 17.40 0.13
N PRO A 189 -17.16 18.09 -0.66
CA PRO A 189 -17.55 19.33 -1.30
C PRO A 189 -18.88 19.10 -2.03
N PRO A 190 -19.83 20.06 -1.94
CA PRO A 190 -21.10 19.96 -2.63
C PRO A 190 -20.85 19.54 -4.07
N GLN A 191 -21.39 18.39 -4.47
CA GLN A 191 -21.21 17.90 -5.83
C GLN A 191 -21.68 19.01 -6.77
N GLU A 192 -20.79 19.45 -7.65
CA GLU A 192 -21.16 20.37 -8.71
C GLU A 192 -22.34 19.75 -9.46
N PRO A 193 -23.40 20.53 -9.78
CA PRO A 193 -24.51 19.99 -10.55
C PRO A 193 -23.93 19.38 -11.81
N GLU A 194 -24.18 18.09 -12.02
CA GLU A 194 -23.74 17.42 -13.24
C GLU A 194 -24.24 18.28 -14.43
N ASP A 195 -23.33 18.70 -15.31
CA ASP A 195 -23.67 19.41 -16.56
C ASP A 195 -24.34 18.40 -17.53
N GLU A 196 -25.51 17.89 -17.15
CA GLU A 196 -26.28 16.87 -17.87
C GLU A 196 -26.89 17.40 -19.18
N LEU A 197 -26.71 18.69 -19.47
CA LEU A 197 -27.46 19.39 -20.51
C LEU A 197 -27.17 18.85 -21.92
N PRO A 198 -25.93 18.63 -22.39
CA PRO A 198 -25.70 18.29 -23.80
C PRO A 198 -25.83 16.79 -24.12
N THR A 199 -25.54 15.92 -23.16
CA THR A 199 -25.42 14.47 -23.39
C THR A 199 -26.76 13.75 -23.37
N THR A 200 -27.72 14.22 -22.56
CA THR A 200 -29.08 13.68 -22.49
C THR A 200 -29.86 13.87 -23.80
N TYR A 201 -29.82 15.05 -24.41
CA TYR A 201 -30.49 15.30 -25.71
C TYR A 201 -29.98 14.40 -26.82
N THR A 202 -28.66 14.17 -26.86
CA THR A 202 -28.04 13.29 -27.84
C THR A 202 -28.50 11.84 -27.64
N GLY A 203 -28.63 11.39 -26.39
CA GLY A 203 -29.20 10.09 -26.05
C GLY A 203 -30.64 9.91 -26.54
N TYR A 204 -31.51 10.90 -26.32
CA TYR A 204 -32.89 10.87 -26.81
C TYR A 204 -32.98 10.92 -28.33
N PHE A 205 -32.07 11.64 -29.00
CA PHE A 205 -31.99 11.69 -30.45
C PHE A 205 -31.70 10.31 -31.06
N PHE A 206 -30.69 9.59 -30.54
CA PHE A 206 -30.38 8.23 -30.98
C PHE A 206 -31.49 7.24 -30.65
N LEU A 207 -32.11 7.36 -29.47
CA LEU A 207 -33.21 6.49 -29.05
C LEU A 207 -34.45 6.69 -29.95
N GLY A 208 -34.80 7.95 -30.25
CA GLY A 208 -35.90 8.28 -31.15
C GLY A 208 -35.66 7.76 -32.58
N TRP A 209 -34.43 7.91 -33.10
CA TRP A 209 -34.07 7.39 -34.42
C TRP A 209 -34.12 5.87 -34.50
N LEU A 210 -33.70 5.18 -33.43
CA LEU A 210 -33.76 3.73 -33.32
C LEU A 210 -35.22 3.25 -33.34
N ILE A 211 -36.12 3.87 -32.57
CA ILE A 211 -37.55 3.54 -32.58
C ILE A 211 -38.17 3.79 -33.96
N LEU A 212 -37.84 4.92 -34.59
CA LEU A 212 -38.31 5.24 -35.94
C LEU A 212 -37.85 4.21 -36.98
N SER A 213 -36.60 3.74 -36.88
CA SER A 213 -36.06 2.69 -37.74
C SER A 213 -36.86 1.38 -37.63
N PHE A 214 -37.18 0.94 -36.41
CA PHE A 214 -38.02 -0.25 -36.19
C PHE A 214 -39.44 -0.09 -36.74
N LEU A 215 -40.05 1.08 -36.56
CA LEU A 215 -41.40 1.35 -37.09
C LEU A 215 -41.40 1.33 -38.62
N LEU A 216 -40.43 2.00 -39.26
CA LEU A 216 -40.29 1.98 -40.71
C LEU A 216 -40.03 0.56 -41.23
N TYR A 217 -39.20 -0.21 -40.54
CA TYR A 217 -38.95 -1.61 -40.89
C TYR A 217 -40.23 -2.45 -40.83
N LEU A 218 -41.04 -2.33 -39.78
CA LEU A 218 -42.31 -3.05 -39.67
C LEU A 218 -43.34 -2.65 -40.72
N VAL A 219 -43.36 -1.38 -41.13
CA VAL A 219 -44.29 -0.87 -42.15
C VAL A 219 -43.88 -1.29 -43.56
N PHE A 220 -42.59 -1.23 -43.89
CA PHE A 220 -42.08 -1.54 -45.24
C PHE A 220 -41.84 -3.03 -45.49
N ASN A 221 -41.65 -3.83 -44.43
CA ASN A 221 -41.38 -5.27 -44.54
C ASN A 221 -42.64 -6.13 -44.28
N ARG A 222 -43.83 -5.53 -44.43
CA ARG A 222 -45.14 -6.17 -44.43
C ARG A 222 -45.71 -6.17 -45.85
#